data_AF-A0A3G6M800-F1
#
_entry.id   AF-A0A3G6M800-F1
#
_cell.length_a   1.000
_cell.length_b   1.000
_cell.length_c   1.000
_cell.angle_alpha   90.00
_cell.angle_beta   90.00
_cell.angle_gamma   90.00
#
_symmetry.space_group_name_H-M   'P 1'
#
loop_
_entity.id
_entity.type
_entity.pdbx_description
1 polymer ?
#
loop_
_entity_poly.entity_id
_entity_poly.type
_entity_poly.pdbx_seq_one_letter_code
_entity_poly.pdbx_strand_id
1 'polypeptide(L)'
;MPLRKLIIEAENIVYAEVVDIKKNKAAISNDNWFKDHVAVLKANEVLKGKITNTQIIEVYFSPDMSCPAPAYYEKGTFTLAFLDKKDTDNTYSTYALSYGSKTLDKKDYSIYRSRILEMKNILTINSEEEKQSKTVDWLVECALEKVTKWEGTYELSPESDFMSFYDQNQDTFVKKFQLNDIQKEKLRANFFTEKTLEYDDLGLIDLIVKPNDKELLDLLIIRFKENYKQMYFGNSFFMSKIVELSKREDLKQILKRNEDLDMFAKDYDKKSTKITHEFIEKLE
;
A
#
# COMPACT_ATOMS: atom_id res chain seq x y z
N MET A 1 3.08 1.18 -5.77
CA MET A 1 2.75 0.16 -6.78
C MET A 1 2.03 -0.99 -6.09
N PRO A 2 0.82 -1.40 -6.53
CA PRO A 2 0.08 -2.49 -5.90
C PRO A 2 0.67 -3.88 -6.24
N LEU A 3 0.42 -4.86 -5.35
CA LEU A 3 0.97 -6.22 -5.45
C LEU A 3 0.65 -6.91 -6.77
N ARG A 4 -0.57 -6.74 -7.31
CA ARG A 4 -0.96 -7.35 -8.59
C ARG A 4 -0.05 -6.90 -9.74
N LYS A 5 0.23 -5.59 -9.85
CA LYS A 5 1.14 -5.05 -10.87
C LYS A 5 2.56 -5.57 -10.66
N LEU A 6 3.05 -5.60 -9.41
CA LEU A 6 4.36 -6.20 -9.09
C LEU A 6 4.45 -7.66 -9.57
N ILE A 7 3.40 -8.47 -9.36
CA ILE A 7 3.37 -9.88 -9.78
C ILE A 7 3.36 -10.02 -11.31
N ILE A 8 2.58 -9.19 -11.99
CA ILE A 8 2.44 -9.23 -13.45
C ILE A 8 3.74 -8.78 -14.14
N GLU A 9 4.29 -7.65 -13.70
CA GLU A 9 5.30 -6.90 -14.45
C GLU A 9 6.74 -7.31 -14.08
N ALA A 10 7.04 -7.60 -12.81
CA ALA A 10 8.40 -7.94 -12.42
C ALA A 10 8.87 -9.24 -13.08
N GLU A 11 10.08 -9.27 -13.64
CA GLU A 11 10.58 -10.46 -14.34
C GLU A 11 10.85 -11.64 -13.40
N ASN A 12 11.34 -11.34 -12.19
CA ASN A 12 11.70 -12.32 -11.18
C ASN A 12 11.10 -11.93 -9.83
N ILE A 13 10.65 -12.92 -9.07
CA ILE A 13 10.11 -12.74 -7.72
C ILE A 13 10.80 -13.77 -6.83
N VAL A 14 11.52 -13.30 -5.81
CA VAL A 14 12.31 -14.15 -4.93
C VAL A 14 12.08 -13.81 -3.47
N TYR A 15 12.07 -14.82 -2.62
CA TYR A 15 12.25 -14.65 -1.18
C TYR A 15 13.69 -15.00 -0.84
N ALA A 16 14.43 -14.04 -0.29
CA ALA A 16 15.87 -14.13 -0.16
C ALA A 16 16.36 -13.57 1.18
N GLU A 17 17.48 -14.09 1.66
CA GLU A 17 18.23 -13.51 2.76
C GLU A 17 19.15 -12.39 2.23
N VAL A 18 19.14 -11.23 2.88
CA VAL A 18 20.10 -10.15 2.58
C VAL A 18 21.40 -10.46 3.30
N VAL A 19 22.35 -11.09 2.62
CA VAL A 19 23.61 -11.55 3.24
C VAL A 19 24.63 -10.44 3.41
N ASP A 20 24.60 -9.43 2.54
CA ASP A 20 25.52 -8.30 2.62
C ASP A 20 25.00 -7.06 1.89
N ILE A 21 25.53 -5.89 2.25
CA ILE A 21 25.27 -4.62 1.55
C ILE A 21 26.61 -3.93 1.34
N LYS A 22 26.92 -3.58 0.09
CA LYS A 22 28.21 -3.04 -0.32
C LYS A 22 28.04 -1.72 -1.06
N LYS A 23 29.00 -0.82 -0.91
CA LYS A 23 29.12 0.36 -1.78
C LYS A 23 29.67 -0.05 -3.14
N ASN A 24 29.03 0.38 -4.21
CA ASN A 24 29.51 0.22 -5.57
C ASN A 24 30.53 1.31 -5.90
N LYS A 25 31.82 1.04 -5.66
CA LYS A 25 32.91 1.99 -5.92
C LYS A 25 33.04 2.39 -7.39
N ALA A 26 32.49 1.61 -8.32
CA ALA A 26 32.52 1.91 -9.75
C ALA A 26 31.48 2.97 -10.17
N ALA A 27 30.50 3.30 -9.32
CA ALA A 27 29.47 4.31 -9.61
C ALA A 27 29.98 5.77 -9.52
N ILE A 28 31.22 5.98 -9.08
CA ILE A 28 31.81 7.31 -8.82
C ILE A 28 32.22 8.03 -10.12
N SER A 29 32.34 7.33 -11.26
CA SER A 29 32.62 7.95 -12.55
C SER A 29 31.36 8.07 -13.41
N ASN A 30 30.83 9.29 -13.49
CA ASN A 30 29.80 9.84 -14.40
C ASN A 30 28.52 8.99 -14.66
N ASP A 31 27.38 9.56 -14.23
CA ASP A 31 25.98 9.24 -14.61
C ASP A 31 25.27 8.01 -14.01
N ASN A 32 25.86 7.25 -13.09
CA ASN A 32 25.22 6.03 -12.55
C ASN A 32 24.78 6.12 -11.07
N TRP A 33 24.27 7.29 -10.66
CA TRP A 33 23.86 7.57 -9.27
C TRP A 33 22.79 6.61 -8.73
N PHE A 34 22.01 5.98 -9.61
CA PHE A 34 21.00 4.97 -9.25
C PHE A 34 21.56 3.59 -8.80
N LYS A 35 22.89 3.39 -8.87
CA LYS A 35 23.54 2.09 -8.62
C LYS A 35 24.71 2.18 -7.63
N ASP A 36 24.70 3.12 -6.70
CA ASP A 36 25.81 3.38 -5.78
C ASP A 36 25.94 2.33 -4.64
N HIS A 37 24.92 1.48 -4.44
CA HIS A 37 24.95 0.35 -3.51
C HIS A 37 24.52 -0.95 -4.18
N VAL A 38 24.99 -2.06 -3.61
CA VAL A 38 24.67 -3.43 -4.02
C VAL A 38 24.20 -4.21 -2.79
N ALA A 39 22.97 -4.68 -2.82
CA ALA A 39 22.46 -5.68 -1.91
C ALA A 39 22.80 -7.07 -2.46
N VAL A 40 23.44 -7.90 -1.64
CA VAL A 40 23.75 -9.28 -1.97
C VAL A 40 22.66 -10.15 -1.36
N LEU A 41 21.86 -10.77 -2.21
CA LEU A 41 20.73 -11.61 -1.81
C LEU A 41 21.07 -13.08 -2.06
N LYS A 42 20.74 -13.94 -1.09
CA LYS A 42 20.76 -15.40 -1.28
C LYS A 42 19.32 -15.89 -1.43
N ALA A 43 18.97 -16.32 -2.64
CA ALA A 43 17.62 -16.78 -2.94
C ALA A 43 17.29 -18.05 -2.15
N ASN A 44 16.23 -18.02 -1.35
CA ASN A 44 15.73 -19.20 -0.64
C ASN A 44 14.58 -19.85 -1.40
N GLU A 45 13.70 -19.05 -1.97
CA GLU A 45 12.60 -19.52 -2.81
C GLU A 45 12.40 -18.57 -3.99
N VAL A 46 12.16 -19.14 -5.17
CA VAL A 46 11.86 -18.39 -6.39
C VAL A 46 10.40 -18.62 -6.78
N LEU A 47 9.62 -17.54 -6.81
CA LEU A 47 8.18 -17.56 -7.13
C LEU A 47 7.91 -17.26 -8.61
N LYS A 48 8.81 -16.54 -9.28
CA LYS A 48 8.74 -16.20 -10.72
C LYS A 48 10.15 -15.96 -11.28
N GLY A 49 10.34 -16.25 -12.56
CA GLY A 49 11.56 -15.91 -13.29
C GLY A 49 12.53 -17.08 -13.49
N LYS A 50 13.77 -16.76 -13.88
CA LYS A 50 14.82 -17.74 -14.24
C LYS A 50 15.89 -17.92 -13.16
N ILE A 51 15.81 -17.16 -12.08
CA ILE A 51 16.69 -17.31 -10.92
C ILE A 51 16.51 -18.71 -10.33
N THR A 52 17.58 -19.33 -9.87
CA THR A 52 17.52 -20.63 -9.20
C THR A 52 17.53 -20.49 -7.68
N ASN A 53 16.92 -21.45 -6.98
CA ASN A 53 17.04 -21.52 -5.53
C ASN A 53 18.52 -21.61 -5.14
N THR A 54 18.88 -20.95 -4.05
CA THR A 54 20.25 -20.78 -3.51
C THR A 54 21.20 -19.90 -4.32
N GLN A 55 20.76 -19.35 -5.45
CA GLN A 55 21.56 -18.41 -6.24
C GLN A 55 21.87 -17.15 -5.43
N ILE A 56 23.10 -16.67 -5.54
CA ILE A 56 23.50 -15.34 -5.07
C ILE A 56 23.17 -14.32 -6.16
N ILE A 57 22.45 -13.27 -5.77
CA ILE A 57 21.96 -12.21 -6.65
C ILE A 57 22.53 -10.90 -6.14
N GLU A 58 23.15 -10.13 -7.03
CA GLU A 58 23.56 -8.75 -6.75
C GLU A 58 22.49 -7.80 -7.28
N VAL A 59 21.83 -7.09 -6.36
CA VAL A 59 20.79 -6.12 -6.67
C VAL A 59 21.33 -4.71 -6.45
N TYR A 60 21.36 -3.94 -7.53
CA TYR A 60 21.87 -2.58 -7.52
C TYR A 60 20.76 -1.60 -7.15
N PHE A 61 21.04 -0.71 -6.20
CA PHE A 61 20.09 0.30 -5.72
C PHE A 61 20.83 1.55 -5.23
N SER A 62 20.07 2.61 -4.89
CA SER A 62 20.62 3.80 -4.25
C SER A 62 19.78 4.24 -3.05
N PRO A 63 20.30 4.16 -1.82
CA PRO A 63 19.55 4.47 -0.60
C PRO A 63 19.34 5.98 -0.39
N ASP A 64 20.13 6.83 -1.03
CA ASP A 64 20.11 8.28 -0.85
C ASP A 64 19.11 9.00 -1.78
N MET A 65 18.34 8.24 -2.58
CA MET A 65 17.27 8.79 -3.42
C MET A 65 16.15 9.36 -2.53
N SER A 66 15.76 10.62 -2.75
CA SER A 66 14.76 11.28 -1.90
C SER A 66 13.32 11.10 -2.39
N CYS A 67 13.09 11.03 -3.71
CA CYS A 67 11.75 10.81 -4.27
C CYS A 67 11.83 10.34 -5.73
N PRO A 68 11.26 9.19 -6.10
CA PRO A 68 10.56 8.20 -5.26
C PRO A 68 11.46 7.53 -4.21
N ALA A 69 10.84 6.97 -3.16
CA ALA A 69 11.56 6.26 -2.11
C ALA A 69 12.32 5.04 -2.70
N PRO A 70 13.59 4.84 -2.36
CA PRO A 70 14.40 3.78 -2.93
C PRO A 70 14.03 2.41 -2.36
N ALA A 71 14.48 1.36 -3.05
CA ALA A 71 14.45 0.02 -2.48
C ALA A 71 15.21 -0.02 -1.15
N TYR A 72 14.65 -0.71 -0.17
CA TYR A 72 15.24 -0.86 1.15
C TYR A 72 15.65 -2.30 1.38
N TYR A 73 16.92 -2.47 1.77
CA TYR A 73 17.50 -3.75 2.11
C TYR A 73 18.24 -3.60 3.44
N GLU A 74 18.09 -4.59 4.32
CA GLU A 74 18.75 -4.60 5.62
C GLU A 74 19.51 -5.91 5.79
N LYS A 75 20.79 -5.82 6.14
CA LYS A 75 21.63 -7.02 6.29
C LYS A 75 21.11 -7.93 7.40
N GLY A 76 21.03 -9.22 7.12
CA GLY A 76 20.56 -10.24 8.06
C GLY A 76 19.04 -10.40 8.12
N THR A 77 18.29 -9.68 7.29
CA THR A 77 16.83 -9.85 7.18
C THR A 77 16.45 -10.69 5.96
N PHE A 78 15.18 -11.12 5.94
CA PHE A 78 14.59 -11.76 4.77
C PHE A 78 13.72 -10.77 4.02
N THR A 79 13.87 -10.75 2.70
CA THR A 79 13.11 -9.87 1.82
C THR A 79 12.40 -10.67 0.74
N LEU A 80 11.14 -10.33 0.51
CA LEU A 80 10.48 -10.60 -0.76
C LEU A 80 10.90 -9.49 -1.74
N ALA A 81 11.57 -9.87 -2.82
CA ALA A 81 12.11 -8.97 -3.81
C ALA A 81 11.50 -9.23 -5.19
N PHE A 82 10.99 -8.17 -5.80
CA PHE A 82 10.52 -8.11 -7.18
C PHE A 82 11.64 -7.48 -8.01
N LEU A 83 12.20 -8.24 -8.94
CA LEU A 83 13.45 -7.90 -9.61
C LEU A 83 13.31 -7.95 -11.11
N ASP A 84 13.88 -6.94 -11.77
CA ASP A 84 14.13 -6.95 -13.20
C ASP A 84 15.59 -7.21 -13.48
N LYS A 85 15.85 -7.87 -14.59
CA LYS A 85 17.19 -8.10 -15.09
C LYS A 85 17.46 -7.14 -16.25
N LYS A 86 18.51 -6.33 -16.14
CA LYS A 86 18.92 -5.47 -17.25
C LYS A 86 19.65 -6.31 -18.30
N ASP A 87 19.15 -6.27 -19.53
CA ASP A 87 19.75 -6.98 -20.66
C ASP A 87 21.19 -6.54 -20.98
N THR A 88 21.51 -5.28 -20.72
CA THR A 88 22.78 -4.66 -21.14
C THR A 88 23.99 -5.11 -20.33
N ASP A 89 23.82 -5.37 -19.03
CA ASP A 89 24.90 -5.71 -18.11
C ASP A 89 24.59 -6.94 -17.25
N ASN A 90 23.48 -7.62 -17.50
CA ASN A 90 23.05 -8.82 -16.78
C ASN A 90 22.89 -8.57 -15.26
N THR A 91 22.71 -7.30 -14.85
CA THR A 91 22.53 -6.90 -13.45
C THR A 91 21.06 -6.92 -13.05
N TYR A 92 20.80 -7.13 -11.75
CA TYR A 92 19.45 -7.04 -11.20
C TYR A 92 19.21 -5.68 -10.54
N SER A 93 17.98 -5.19 -10.67
CA SER A 93 17.47 -4.03 -9.95
C SER A 93 16.08 -4.31 -9.40
N THR A 94 15.72 -3.65 -8.31
CA THR A 94 14.38 -3.75 -7.72
C THR A 94 13.34 -3.10 -8.63
N TYR A 95 12.36 -3.87 -9.09
CA TYR A 95 11.22 -3.34 -9.83
C TYR A 95 10.37 -2.47 -8.90
N ALA A 96 9.95 -1.29 -9.37
CA ALA A 96 9.15 -0.33 -8.58
C ALA A 96 9.76 0.12 -7.23
N LEU A 97 11.09 0.13 -7.12
CA LEU A 97 11.85 0.73 -5.99
C LEU A 97 11.38 0.21 -4.62
N SER A 98 11.02 1.08 -3.67
CA SER A 98 10.59 0.70 -2.32
C SER A 98 9.44 -0.30 -2.31
N TYR A 99 8.53 -0.26 -3.28
CA TYR A 99 7.40 -1.20 -3.35
C TYR A 99 7.83 -2.62 -3.72
N GLY A 100 8.94 -2.76 -4.45
CA GLY A 100 9.46 -4.05 -4.89
C GLY A 100 10.38 -4.75 -3.89
N SER A 101 10.65 -4.13 -2.73
CA SER A 101 11.45 -4.73 -1.65
C SER A 101 10.65 -4.72 -0.36
N LYS A 102 10.23 -5.89 0.10
CA LYS A 102 9.46 -6.05 1.34
C LYS A 102 10.24 -6.91 2.32
N THR A 103 10.73 -6.30 3.39
CA THR A 103 11.33 -7.03 4.51
C THR A 103 10.19 -7.71 5.27
N LEU A 104 10.19 -9.04 5.33
CA LEU A 104 9.09 -9.83 5.85
C LEU A 104 9.62 -10.95 6.75
N ASP A 105 8.96 -11.17 7.88
CA ASP A 105 9.15 -12.38 8.65
C ASP A 105 8.53 -13.60 7.92
N LYS A 106 8.76 -14.80 8.46
CA LYS A 106 8.27 -16.04 7.83
C LYS A 106 6.74 -16.14 7.78
N LYS A 107 6.04 -15.58 8.77
CA LYS A 107 4.59 -15.62 8.87
C LYS A 107 3.99 -14.72 7.78
N ASP A 108 4.46 -13.49 7.69
CA ASP A 108 3.96 -12.52 6.71
C ASP A 108 4.32 -12.95 5.29
N TYR A 109 5.53 -13.49 5.09
CA TYR A 109 5.93 -14.08 3.82
C TYR A 109 4.97 -15.18 3.37
N SER A 110 4.49 -16.04 4.28
CA SER A 110 3.58 -17.13 3.89
C SER A 110 2.27 -16.63 3.30
N ILE A 111 1.77 -15.48 3.78
CA ILE A 111 0.56 -14.82 3.27
C ILE A 111 0.86 -14.27 1.88
N TYR A 112 1.92 -13.48 1.72
CA TYR A 112 2.34 -12.95 0.41
C TYR A 112 2.55 -14.06 -0.62
N ARG A 113 3.21 -15.16 -0.21
CA ARG A 113 3.44 -16.33 -1.06
C ARG A 113 2.12 -16.91 -1.57
N SER A 114 1.11 -17.08 -0.70
CA SER A 114 -0.22 -17.56 -1.12
C SER A 114 -0.83 -16.60 -2.15
N ARG A 115 -0.85 -15.30 -1.85
CA ARG A 115 -1.43 -14.28 -2.76
C ARG A 115 -0.72 -14.21 -4.11
N ILE A 116 0.61 -14.36 -4.14
CA ILE A 116 1.37 -14.42 -5.39
C ILE A 116 0.99 -15.65 -6.22
N LEU A 117 0.90 -16.82 -5.59
CA LEU A 117 0.54 -18.05 -6.30
C LEU A 117 -0.91 -18.04 -6.80
N GLU A 118 -1.84 -17.53 -6.01
CA GLU A 118 -3.24 -17.32 -6.42
C GLU A 118 -3.33 -16.42 -7.64
N MET A 119 -2.67 -15.25 -7.62
CA MET A 119 -2.66 -14.34 -8.77
C MET A 119 -2.04 -15.00 -10.00
N LYS A 120 -0.95 -15.75 -9.86
CA LYS A 120 -0.36 -16.51 -10.97
C LYS A 120 -1.37 -17.49 -11.57
N ASN A 121 -2.16 -18.18 -10.75
CA ASN A 121 -3.21 -19.08 -11.24
C ASN A 121 -4.31 -18.28 -11.97
N ILE A 122 -4.76 -17.15 -11.42
CA ILE A 122 -5.76 -16.27 -12.05
C ILE A 122 -5.30 -15.82 -13.44
N LEU A 123 -4.01 -15.48 -13.59
CA LEU A 123 -3.44 -15.05 -14.88
C LEU A 123 -3.47 -16.15 -15.95
N THR A 124 -3.62 -17.42 -15.59
CA THR A 124 -3.75 -18.54 -16.55
C THR A 124 -5.17 -18.74 -17.08
N ILE A 125 -6.17 -18.07 -16.50
CA ILE A 125 -7.57 -18.16 -16.93
C ILE A 125 -7.73 -17.52 -18.30
N ASN A 126 -8.35 -18.22 -19.25
CA ASN A 126 -8.55 -17.72 -20.61
C ASN A 126 -9.73 -16.75 -20.73
N SER A 127 -10.79 -16.97 -19.96
CA SER A 127 -11.96 -16.09 -19.94
C SER A 127 -11.62 -14.79 -19.22
N GLU A 128 -11.70 -13.66 -19.93
CA GLU A 128 -11.43 -12.34 -19.33
C GLU A 128 -12.44 -12.00 -18.23
N GLU A 129 -13.72 -12.35 -18.40
CA GLU A 129 -14.74 -12.14 -17.37
C GLU A 129 -14.45 -12.94 -16.10
N GLU A 130 -14.09 -14.22 -16.24
CA GLU A 130 -13.75 -15.07 -15.10
C GLU A 130 -12.47 -14.61 -14.42
N LYS A 131 -11.43 -14.29 -15.19
CA LYS A 131 -10.17 -13.73 -14.70
C LYS A 131 -10.42 -12.45 -13.91
N GLN A 132 -11.27 -11.57 -14.44
CA GLN A 132 -11.61 -10.32 -13.78
C GLN A 132 -12.34 -10.55 -12.46
N SER A 133 -13.39 -11.38 -12.47
CA SER A 133 -14.13 -11.77 -11.27
C SER A 133 -13.22 -12.36 -10.18
N LYS A 134 -12.35 -13.30 -10.56
CA LYS A 134 -11.37 -13.89 -9.62
C LYS A 134 -10.32 -12.91 -9.13
N THR A 135 -9.94 -11.92 -9.94
CA THR A 135 -9.03 -10.86 -9.50
C THR A 135 -9.70 -9.97 -8.44
N VAL A 136 -10.98 -9.64 -8.59
CA VAL A 136 -11.73 -8.88 -7.57
C VAL A 136 -11.83 -9.68 -6.27
N ASP A 137 -12.18 -10.96 -6.35
CA ASP A 137 -12.17 -11.85 -5.17
C ASP A 137 -10.80 -11.86 -4.49
N TRP A 138 -9.72 -11.99 -5.26
CA TRP A 138 -8.35 -11.97 -4.74
C TRP A 138 -8.00 -10.65 -4.04
N LEU A 139 -8.44 -9.51 -4.59
CA LEU A 139 -8.24 -8.20 -3.98
C LEU A 139 -8.97 -8.05 -2.65
N VAL A 140 -10.21 -8.56 -2.58
CA VAL A 140 -10.98 -8.60 -1.33
C VAL A 140 -10.23 -9.42 -0.29
N GLU A 141 -9.73 -10.59 -0.65
CA GLU A 141 -8.97 -11.44 0.27
C GLU A 141 -7.62 -10.81 0.67
N CYS A 142 -7.00 -9.99 -0.18
CA CYS A 142 -5.83 -9.18 0.21
C CYS A 142 -6.20 -8.11 1.25
N ALA A 143 -7.32 -7.41 1.05
CA ALA A 143 -7.83 -6.36 1.93
C ALA A 143 -8.26 -6.88 3.32
N LEU A 144 -8.64 -8.16 3.41
CA LEU A 144 -8.98 -8.82 4.68
C LEU A 144 -7.74 -9.20 5.52
N GLU A 145 -6.57 -9.34 4.90
CA GLU A 145 -5.34 -9.78 5.55
C GLU A 145 -4.45 -8.59 5.92
N LYS A 146 -4.11 -8.43 7.21
CA LYS A 146 -3.39 -7.24 7.71
C LYS A 146 -2.15 -6.87 6.87
N VAL A 147 -1.35 -7.86 6.47
CA VAL A 147 -0.05 -7.64 5.81
C VAL A 147 -0.16 -7.33 4.31
N THR A 148 -1.31 -7.59 3.70
CA THR A 148 -1.62 -7.27 2.28
C THR A 148 -2.77 -6.28 2.14
N LYS A 149 -3.22 -5.71 3.26
CA LYS A 149 -4.42 -4.88 3.35
C LYS A 149 -4.30 -3.66 2.45
N TRP A 150 -3.20 -2.94 2.57
CA TRP A 150 -2.91 -1.76 1.74
C TRP A 150 -3.02 -2.08 0.24
N GLU A 151 -2.45 -3.19 -0.23
CA GLU A 151 -2.50 -3.55 -1.65
C GLU A 151 -3.89 -3.91 -2.14
N GLY A 152 -4.69 -4.58 -1.30
CA GLY A 152 -6.10 -4.86 -1.59
C GLY A 152 -6.90 -3.56 -1.68
N THR A 153 -6.83 -2.72 -0.64
CA THR A 153 -7.58 -1.46 -0.56
C THR A 153 -7.18 -0.48 -1.67
N TYR A 154 -5.88 -0.36 -1.96
CA TYR A 154 -5.35 0.57 -2.98
C TYR A 154 -6.00 0.35 -4.35
N GLU A 155 -6.15 -0.92 -4.76
CA GLU A 155 -6.77 -1.21 -6.06
C GLU A 155 -8.30 -1.24 -5.99
N LEU A 156 -8.90 -1.69 -4.89
CA LEU A 156 -10.37 -1.73 -4.74
C LEU A 156 -10.99 -0.33 -4.64
N SER A 157 -10.27 0.63 -4.04
CA SER A 157 -10.76 1.97 -3.74
C SER A 157 -9.82 3.06 -4.28
N PRO A 158 -9.64 3.13 -5.62
CA PRO A 158 -8.64 4.00 -6.23
C PRO A 158 -8.97 5.51 -6.15
N GLU A 159 -10.18 5.86 -5.72
CA GLU A 159 -10.63 7.26 -5.58
C GLU A 159 -10.58 7.76 -4.13
N SER A 160 -10.36 6.84 -3.19
CA SER A 160 -10.49 7.08 -1.75
C SER A 160 -9.16 7.06 -1.02
N ASP A 161 -8.16 6.38 -1.56
CA ASP A 161 -6.80 6.43 -1.04
C ASP A 161 -6.04 7.61 -1.68
N PHE A 162 -5.45 8.49 -0.85
CA PHE A 162 -4.68 9.65 -1.31
C PHE A 162 -3.60 9.23 -2.32
N MET A 163 -2.95 8.08 -2.13
CA MET A 163 -1.88 7.64 -3.04
C MET A 163 -2.42 7.10 -4.36
N SER A 164 -3.55 6.41 -4.36
CA SER A 164 -4.20 5.91 -5.59
C SER A 164 -4.88 7.03 -6.39
N PHE A 165 -5.39 8.07 -5.73
CA PHE A 165 -6.01 9.23 -6.38
C PHE A 165 -5.05 9.97 -7.33
N TYR A 166 -3.74 10.00 -7.01
CA TYR A 166 -2.71 10.60 -7.86
C TYR A 166 -2.06 9.64 -8.86
N ASP A 167 -2.43 8.35 -8.88
CA ASP A 167 -2.01 7.42 -9.94
C ASP A 167 -2.73 7.81 -11.24
N GLN A 168 -2.02 8.54 -12.12
CA GLN A 168 -2.55 9.05 -13.39
C GLN A 168 -2.93 7.96 -14.39
N ASN A 169 -2.75 6.67 -14.06
CA ASN A 169 -3.29 5.58 -14.85
C ASN A 169 -4.83 5.55 -14.72
N GLN A 170 -5.52 6.23 -15.63
CA GLN A 170 -6.99 6.25 -15.72
C GLN A 170 -7.62 4.86 -15.98
N ASP A 171 -6.81 3.83 -16.22
CA ASP A 171 -7.21 2.44 -16.42
C ASP A 171 -7.02 1.60 -15.15
N THR A 172 -7.31 2.16 -13.97
CA THR A 172 -7.36 1.36 -12.73
C THR A 172 -8.37 0.23 -12.91
N PHE A 173 -7.85 -1.00 -12.87
CA PHE A 173 -8.56 -2.25 -13.14
C PHE A 173 -9.97 -2.34 -12.51
N VAL A 174 -10.15 -1.78 -11.31
CA VAL A 174 -11.40 -1.89 -10.54
C VAL A 174 -12.42 -0.76 -10.83
N LYS A 175 -12.06 0.32 -11.54
CA LYS A 175 -13.05 1.36 -11.92
C LYS A 175 -14.21 0.82 -12.77
N LYS A 176 -14.06 -0.38 -13.33
CA LYS A 176 -15.07 -1.07 -14.15
C LYS A 176 -15.91 -2.10 -13.37
N PHE A 177 -15.59 -2.38 -12.11
CA PHE A 177 -16.23 -3.47 -11.35
C PHE A 177 -16.68 -3.05 -9.95
N GLN A 178 -17.94 -3.32 -9.64
CA GLN A 178 -18.51 -3.09 -8.32
C GLN A 178 -18.43 -4.37 -7.49
N LEU A 179 -18.04 -4.22 -6.22
CA LEU A 179 -18.13 -5.31 -5.25
C LEU A 179 -19.58 -5.78 -5.10
N ASN A 180 -19.77 -7.10 -5.05
CA ASN A 180 -21.06 -7.69 -4.72
C ASN A 180 -21.36 -7.58 -3.20
N ASP A 181 -22.61 -7.82 -2.81
CA ASP A 181 -23.04 -7.66 -1.41
C ASP A 181 -22.27 -8.58 -0.45
N ILE A 182 -21.92 -9.80 -0.87
CA ILE A 182 -21.16 -10.74 -0.04
C ILE A 182 -19.76 -10.21 0.24
N GLN A 183 -19.07 -9.66 -0.78
CA GLN A 183 -17.75 -9.06 -0.64
C GLN A 183 -17.80 -7.82 0.27
N LYS A 184 -18.81 -6.96 0.10
CA LYS A 184 -19.01 -5.78 0.95
C LYS A 184 -19.26 -6.16 2.41
N GLU A 185 -20.12 -7.14 2.67
CA GLU A 185 -20.39 -7.61 4.03
C GLU A 185 -19.16 -8.26 4.67
N LYS A 186 -18.35 -9.00 3.90
CA LYS A 186 -17.06 -9.54 4.40
C LYS A 186 -16.11 -8.42 4.82
N LEU A 187 -15.88 -7.44 3.95
CA LEU A 187 -15.00 -6.31 4.24
C LEU A 187 -15.52 -5.50 5.43
N ARG A 188 -16.83 -5.26 5.48
CA ARG A 188 -17.48 -4.58 6.59
C ARG A 188 -17.27 -5.34 7.90
N ALA A 189 -17.60 -6.63 7.94
CA ALA A 189 -17.44 -7.43 9.14
C ALA A 189 -15.99 -7.38 9.67
N ASN A 190 -14.99 -7.48 8.77
CA ASN A 190 -13.59 -7.34 9.15
C ASN A 190 -13.25 -5.94 9.69
N PHE A 191 -13.68 -4.88 9.01
CA PHE A 191 -13.46 -3.49 9.43
C PHE A 191 -13.99 -3.23 10.85
N PHE A 192 -15.16 -3.77 11.20
CA PHE A 192 -15.77 -3.59 12.52
C PHE A 192 -15.06 -4.39 13.63
N THR A 193 -14.24 -5.38 13.30
CA THR A 193 -13.45 -6.14 14.27
C THR A 193 -12.13 -5.46 14.63
N GLU A 194 -11.69 -4.49 13.83
CA GLU A 194 -10.42 -3.80 14.04
C GLU A 194 -10.46 -2.93 15.29
N LYS A 195 -9.44 -3.08 16.13
CA LYS A 195 -9.29 -2.31 17.37
C LYS A 195 -8.76 -0.90 17.11
N THR A 196 -7.92 -0.78 16.10
CA THR A 196 -7.27 0.46 15.68
C THR A 196 -7.43 0.54 14.19
N LEU A 197 -7.92 1.67 13.69
CA LEU A 197 -7.94 1.95 12.27
C LEU A 197 -6.60 2.58 11.90
N GLU A 198 -5.93 2.05 10.91
CA GLU A 198 -4.76 2.64 10.28
C GLU A 198 -5.22 3.45 9.05
N TYR A 199 -4.31 4.21 8.44
CA TYR A 199 -4.64 5.01 7.25
C TYR A 199 -5.24 4.13 6.12
N ASP A 200 -4.68 2.93 5.93
CA ASP A 200 -5.09 1.96 4.92
C ASP A 200 -6.52 1.44 5.11
N ASP A 201 -7.03 1.44 6.35
CA ASP A 201 -8.41 1.04 6.64
C ASP A 201 -9.41 2.05 6.11
N LEU A 202 -9.03 3.33 6.04
CA LEU A 202 -9.95 4.40 5.68
C LEU A 202 -10.36 4.33 4.22
N GLY A 203 -9.49 3.82 3.34
CA GLY A 203 -9.84 3.56 1.94
C GLY A 203 -10.97 2.53 1.79
N LEU A 204 -11.18 1.65 2.78
CA LEU A 204 -12.27 0.66 2.76
C LEU A 204 -13.64 1.28 3.03
N ILE A 205 -13.71 2.45 3.68
CA ILE A 205 -14.98 3.09 4.10
C ILE A 205 -15.91 3.26 2.90
N ASP A 206 -15.40 3.74 1.77
CA ASP A 206 -16.19 3.99 0.56
C ASP A 206 -16.71 2.70 -0.10
N LEU A 207 -16.09 1.56 0.21
CA LEU A 207 -16.51 0.25 -0.27
C LEU A 207 -17.63 -0.37 0.58
N ILE A 208 -17.66 -0.06 1.89
CA ILE A 208 -18.52 -0.73 2.87
C ILE A 208 -19.67 0.14 3.40
N VAL A 209 -19.66 1.44 3.09
CA VAL A 209 -20.66 2.39 3.56
C VAL A 209 -22.06 2.05 3.02
N LYS A 210 -23.05 2.09 3.92
CA LYS A 210 -24.47 1.96 3.56
C LYS A 210 -25.17 3.33 3.53
N PRO A 211 -26.33 3.47 2.88
CA PRO A 211 -27.13 4.69 2.98
C PRO A 211 -27.51 4.98 4.43
N ASN A 212 -27.16 6.19 4.93
CA ASN A 212 -27.43 6.63 6.32
C ASN A 212 -26.84 5.69 7.39
N ASP A 213 -25.60 5.26 7.20
CA ASP A 213 -24.88 4.30 8.04
C ASP A 213 -24.48 4.86 9.41
N LYS A 214 -25.46 4.90 10.33
CA LYS A 214 -25.23 5.37 11.70
C LYS A 214 -24.20 4.51 12.45
N GLU A 215 -24.20 3.20 12.21
CA GLU A 215 -23.29 2.26 12.86
C GLU A 215 -21.83 2.56 12.50
N LEU A 216 -21.55 2.79 11.21
CA LEU A 216 -20.23 3.18 10.73
C LEU A 216 -19.83 4.57 11.24
N LEU A 217 -20.76 5.53 11.24
CA LEU A 217 -20.51 6.87 11.78
C LEU A 217 -20.11 6.82 13.27
N ASP A 218 -20.88 6.09 14.09
CA ASP A 218 -20.62 5.96 15.52
C ASP A 218 -19.25 5.30 15.76
N LEU A 219 -18.89 4.26 14.99
CA LEU A 219 -17.57 3.62 15.04
C LEU A 219 -16.44 4.60 14.68
N LEU A 220 -16.58 5.35 13.58
CA LEU A 220 -15.55 6.31 13.14
C LEU A 220 -15.33 7.42 14.17
N ILE A 221 -16.40 7.92 14.79
CA ILE A 221 -16.31 8.92 15.86
C ILE A 221 -15.52 8.37 17.05
N ILE A 222 -15.82 7.14 17.50
CA ILE A 222 -15.11 6.49 18.61
C ILE A 222 -13.63 6.34 18.26
N ARG A 223 -13.32 5.75 17.10
CA ARG A 223 -11.94 5.48 16.69
C ARG A 223 -11.13 6.75 16.47
N PHE A 224 -11.75 7.79 15.93
CA PHE A 224 -11.10 9.08 15.76
C PHE A 224 -10.74 9.71 17.11
N LYS A 225 -11.68 9.74 18.06
CA LYS A 225 -11.43 10.24 19.43
C LYS A 225 -10.30 9.48 20.14
N GLU A 226 -10.21 8.17 19.93
CA GLU A 226 -9.18 7.31 20.52
C GLU A 226 -7.78 7.55 19.92
N ASN A 227 -7.69 7.85 18.61
CA ASN A 227 -6.41 7.73 17.87
C ASN A 227 -5.92 9.01 17.18
N TYR A 228 -6.66 10.13 17.16
CA TYR A 228 -6.30 11.33 16.38
C TYR A 228 -4.90 11.90 16.67
N LYS A 229 -4.36 11.69 17.88
CA LYS A 229 -3.01 12.14 18.26
C LYS A 229 -1.89 11.36 17.56
N GLN A 230 -2.19 10.15 17.09
CA GLN A 230 -1.24 9.26 16.43
C GLN A 230 -1.31 9.37 14.90
N MET A 231 -2.32 10.06 14.37
CA MET A 231 -2.67 10.09 12.94
C MET A 231 -2.36 11.43 12.29
N TYR A 232 -1.06 11.75 12.12
CA TYR A 232 -0.65 13.05 11.63
C TYR A 232 -1.23 13.41 10.24
N PHE A 233 -1.17 12.46 9.29
CA PHE A 233 -1.69 12.66 7.93
C PHE A 233 -3.13 12.14 7.73
N GLY A 234 -3.63 11.30 8.64
CA GLY A 234 -4.95 10.67 8.50
C GLY A 234 -6.12 11.49 9.03
N ASN A 235 -5.86 12.52 9.85
CA ASN A 235 -6.90 13.27 10.54
C ASN A 235 -7.89 13.96 9.60
N SER A 236 -7.40 14.62 8.53
CA SER A 236 -8.27 15.26 7.53
C SER A 236 -9.19 14.26 6.84
N PHE A 237 -8.68 13.07 6.53
CA PHE A 237 -9.46 12.04 5.87
C PHE A 237 -10.55 11.46 6.79
N PHE A 238 -10.23 11.19 8.06
CA PHE A 238 -11.22 10.83 9.09
C PHE A 238 -12.33 11.89 9.22
N MET A 239 -11.93 13.17 9.32
CA MET A 239 -12.87 14.28 9.41
C MET A 239 -13.79 14.34 8.20
N SER A 240 -13.27 14.14 6.98
CA SER A 240 -14.07 14.07 5.74
C SER A 240 -15.13 12.97 5.82
N LYS A 241 -14.75 11.75 6.18
CA LYS A 241 -15.69 10.63 6.27
C LYS A 241 -16.76 10.83 7.33
N ILE A 242 -16.41 11.41 8.47
CA ILE A 242 -17.40 11.78 9.52
C ILE A 242 -18.36 12.86 9.01
N VAL A 243 -17.87 13.89 8.31
CA VAL A 243 -18.71 14.95 7.71
C VAL A 243 -19.66 14.39 6.66
N GLU A 244 -19.16 13.57 5.75
CA GLU A 244 -19.93 12.92 4.68
C GLU A 244 -21.09 12.07 5.26
N LEU A 245 -20.81 11.27 6.28
CA LEU A 245 -21.79 10.38 6.91
C LEU A 245 -22.79 11.14 7.80
N SER A 246 -22.31 12.09 8.60
CA SER A 246 -23.15 12.84 9.54
C SER A 246 -24.00 13.93 8.88
N LYS A 247 -23.58 14.43 7.71
CA LYS A 247 -24.20 15.56 6.99
C LYS A 247 -24.31 16.82 7.85
N ARG A 248 -23.43 16.97 8.84
CA ARG A 248 -23.40 18.08 9.80
C ARG A 248 -22.67 19.29 9.22
N GLU A 249 -23.39 20.39 9.04
CA GLU A 249 -22.83 21.62 8.43
C GLU A 249 -21.80 22.31 9.33
N ASP A 250 -21.94 22.21 10.66
CA ASP A 250 -20.96 22.75 11.59
C ASP A 250 -19.61 22.03 11.47
N LEU A 251 -19.60 20.70 11.37
CA LEU A 251 -18.38 19.91 11.15
C LEU A 251 -17.75 20.21 9.78
N LYS A 252 -18.58 20.42 8.75
CA LYS A 252 -18.11 20.78 7.40
C LYS A 252 -17.35 22.10 7.36
N GLN A 253 -17.80 23.10 8.13
CA GLN A 253 -17.10 24.39 8.25
C GLN A 253 -15.73 24.23 8.93
N ILE A 254 -15.63 23.34 9.92
CA ILE A 254 -14.37 23.04 10.61
C ILE A 254 -13.40 22.34 9.64
N LEU A 255 -13.87 21.31 8.91
CA LEU A 255 -13.08 20.61 7.90
C LEU A 255 -12.53 21.56 6.84
N LYS A 256 -13.37 22.45 6.30
CA LYS A 256 -12.93 23.42 5.29
C LYS A 256 -11.77 24.31 5.78
N ARG A 257 -11.81 24.78 7.04
CA ARG A 257 -10.69 25.55 7.61
C ARG A 257 -9.39 24.74 7.70
N ASN A 258 -9.49 23.41 7.84
CA ASN A 258 -8.33 22.53 7.82
C ASN A 258 -7.76 22.36 6.41
N GLU A 259 -8.64 22.22 5.41
CA GLU A 259 -8.26 22.11 3.99
C GLU A 259 -7.62 23.40 3.45
N ASP A 260 -8.07 24.56 3.95
CA ASP A 260 -7.55 25.87 3.58
C ASP A 260 -6.16 26.18 4.22
N LEU A 261 -5.59 25.27 5.03
CA LEU A 261 -4.26 25.44 5.61
C LEU A 261 -3.16 25.27 4.57
N ASP A 262 -2.22 26.21 4.55
CA ASP A 262 -0.96 26.05 3.82
C ASP A 262 -0.05 25.05 4.53
N MET A 263 0.14 23.87 3.92
CA MET A 263 1.00 22.80 4.43
C MET A 263 2.48 23.19 4.58
N PHE A 264 2.91 24.27 3.91
CA PHE A 264 4.28 24.77 3.98
C PHE A 264 4.45 25.90 5.00
N ALA A 265 3.37 26.33 5.66
CA ALA A 265 3.44 27.35 6.70
C ALA A 265 4.16 26.79 7.96
N LYS A 266 5.04 27.60 8.56
CA LYS A 266 5.78 27.23 9.77
C LYS A 266 4.90 26.88 10.98
N ASP A 267 3.64 27.31 10.97
CA ASP A 267 2.66 27.06 12.03
C ASP A 267 1.55 26.08 11.62
N TYR A 268 1.71 25.37 10.50
CA TYR A 268 0.76 24.37 9.99
C TYR A 268 0.37 23.37 11.07
N ASP A 269 1.35 22.67 11.66
CA ASP A 269 1.15 21.60 12.64
C ASP A 269 0.30 22.08 13.82
N LYS A 270 0.60 23.28 14.33
CA LYS A 270 -0.11 23.90 15.45
C LYS A 270 -1.54 24.26 15.09
N LYS A 271 -1.76 24.83 13.90
CA LYS A 271 -3.10 25.20 13.40
C LYS A 271 -3.95 23.96 13.12
N SER A 272 -3.40 22.98 12.41
CA SER A 272 -4.02 21.69 12.10
C SER A 272 -4.46 20.99 13.39
N THR A 273 -3.54 20.86 14.36
CA THR A 273 -3.84 20.27 15.67
C THR A 273 -4.99 21.00 16.39
N LYS A 274 -5.00 22.34 16.38
CA LYS A 274 -6.06 23.13 17.01
C LYS A 274 -7.42 22.88 16.35
N ILE A 275 -7.46 22.84 15.02
CA ILE A 275 -8.69 22.59 14.26
C ILE A 275 -9.19 21.16 14.51
N THR A 276 -8.29 20.16 14.55
CA THR A 276 -8.64 18.79 14.91
C THR A 276 -9.26 18.69 16.31
N HIS A 277 -8.71 19.40 17.31
CA HIS A 277 -9.30 19.41 18.66
C HIS A 277 -10.71 20.03 18.66
N GLU A 278 -10.89 21.16 17.98
CA GLU A 278 -12.21 21.79 17.83
C GLU A 278 -13.22 20.85 17.16
N PHE A 279 -12.80 20.12 16.13
CA PHE A 279 -13.64 19.12 15.47
C PHE A 279 -14.09 18.05 16.47
N ILE A 280 -13.17 17.52 17.27
CA ILE A 280 -13.44 16.48 18.27
C ILE A 280 -14.42 16.95 19.36
N GLU A 281 -14.25 18.17 19.87
CA GLU A 281 -15.17 18.77 20.85
C GLU A 281 -16.59 18.90 20.30
N LYS A 282 -16.77 19.00 18.98
CA LYS A 282 -18.08 19.04 18.33
C LYS A 282 -18.68 17.67 18.04
N LEU A 283 -17.92 16.58 18.22
CA LEU A 283 -18.43 15.21 18.07
C LEU A 283 -19.13 14.68 19.34
N GLU A 284 -19.41 15.55 20.33
CA GLU A 284 -20.32 15.25 21.44
C GLU A 284 -21.77 15.09 20.99
#